data_AF-A0A6G5QJ30-F1
#
_entry.id   AF-A0A6G5QJ30-F1
#
_cell.length_a   1.000
_cell.length_b   1.000
_cell.length_c   1.000
_cell.angle_alpha   90.00
_cell.angle_beta   90.00
_cell.angle_gamma   90.00
#
_symmetry.space_group_name_H-M   'P 1'
#
loop_
_entity.id
_entity.type
_entity.pdbx_description
1 polymer ?
#
loop_
_entity_poly.entity_id
_entity_poly.type
_entity_poly.pdbx_seq_one_letter_code
_entity_poly.pdbx_strand_id
1 'polypeptide(L)'
;MKNILFITFLVLSISGCYTGKCDGFFDNQILSISYTPYYTEKWYIDPNNPNSKMLYGTEGYGASAKKNKHNYIVKYFNYKDCQEVPNEKVYKIIQPENVFWYIKENDKYIKKFKIWEELEVALIQECYNDGFCKTYRTEGAKQDYFLNKKDLTLVK
;
A
#
# COMPACT_ATOMS: atom_id res chain seq x y z
N MET A 1 38.34 23.61 12.09
CA MET A 1 37.01 24.01 11.57
C MET A 1 36.63 23.42 10.21
N LYS A 2 37.56 22.88 9.41
CA LYS A 2 37.23 22.22 8.12
C LYS A 2 36.61 20.82 8.26
N ASN A 3 36.82 20.15 9.40
CA ASN A 3 36.37 18.75 9.59
C ASN A 3 34.91 18.62 10.05
N ILE A 4 34.26 19.71 10.46
CA ILE A 4 32.84 19.69 10.91
C ILE A 4 31.89 19.80 9.71
N LEU A 5 32.29 20.51 8.65
CA LEU A 5 31.51 20.67 7.41
C LEU A 5 31.38 19.38 6.60
N PHE A 6 32.31 18.42 6.78
CA PHE A 6 32.26 17.14 6.07
C PHE A 6 31.27 16.16 6.70
N ILE A 7 31.01 16.27 8.01
CA ILE A 7 30.11 15.38 8.73
C ILE A 7 28.64 15.75 8.43
N THR A 8 28.32 17.04 8.27
CA THR A 8 26.96 17.47 7.91
C THR A 8 26.55 17.08 6.48
N PHE A 9 27.49 16.98 5.54
CA PHE A 9 27.19 16.52 4.18
C PHE A 9 26.97 15.00 4.09
N LEU A 10 27.61 14.23 4.98
CA LEU A 10 27.41 12.77 5.09
C LEU A 10 26.05 12.42 5.73
N VAL A 11 25.55 13.26 6.65
CA VAL A 11 24.23 13.05 7.27
C VAL A 11 23.08 13.41 6.31
N LEU A 12 23.28 14.38 5.42
CA LEU A 12 22.29 14.78 4.40
C LEU A 12 22.21 13.82 3.19
N SER A 13 23.21 12.96 3.00
CA SER A 13 23.20 11.95 1.92
C SER A 13 22.50 10.64 2.33
N ILE A 14 22.18 10.48 3.62
CA ILE A 14 21.47 9.30 4.15
C ILE A 14 19.99 9.63 4.46
N SER A 15 19.56 10.89 4.34
CA SER A 15 18.13 11.24 4.29
C SER A 15 17.52 10.94 2.91
N GLY A 16 17.96 9.87 2.26
CA GLY A 16 17.22 9.26 1.17
C GLY A 16 15.87 8.86 1.74
N CYS A 17 14.84 9.60 1.34
CA CYS A 17 13.45 9.25 1.58
C CYS A 17 13.28 7.74 1.37
N TYR A 18 12.67 7.10 2.36
CA TYR A 18 12.33 5.69 2.36
C TYR A 18 11.59 5.36 1.05
N THR A 19 12.32 4.87 0.05
CA THR A 19 11.74 4.35 -1.18
C THR A 19 11.25 2.96 -0.81
N GLY A 20 9.94 2.76 -0.91
CA GLY A 20 9.36 1.44 -0.76
C GLY A 20 10.08 0.47 -1.70
N LYS A 21 10.15 -0.81 -1.32
CA LYS A 21 10.85 -1.84 -2.10
C LYS A 21 10.44 -1.91 -3.59
N CYS A 22 9.23 -1.43 -3.90
CA CYS A 22 8.63 -1.39 -5.23
C CYS A 22 8.66 0.00 -5.89
N ASP A 23 9.29 0.99 -5.25
CA ASP A 23 9.48 2.36 -5.71
C ASP A 23 10.73 2.45 -6.57
N GLY A 24 10.62 1.92 -7.78
CA GLY A 24 11.44 2.38 -8.89
C GLY A 24 10.87 3.71 -9.39
N PHE A 25 11.45 4.82 -8.93
CA PHE A 25 11.34 6.18 -9.47
C PHE A 25 9.96 6.87 -9.47
N PHE A 26 9.99 8.18 -9.19
CA PHE A 26 9.03 9.14 -9.75
C PHE A 26 9.32 9.24 -11.25
N ASP A 27 8.70 8.37 -12.05
CA ASP A 27 8.63 8.63 -13.48
C ASP A 27 7.62 9.77 -13.73
N ASN A 28 7.77 10.51 -14.82
CA ASN A 28 6.92 11.65 -15.17
C ASN A 28 5.43 11.29 -15.38
N GLN A 29 5.10 10.00 -15.31
CA GLN A 29 3.78 9.42 -15.48
C GLN A 29 3.24 8.72 -14.22
N ILE A 30 4.03 8.63 -13.14
CA ILE A 30 3.70 7.80 -11.98
C ILE A 30 3.92 8.57 -10.68
N LEU A 31 2.87 8.66 -9.86
CA LEU A 31 2.97 9.02 -8.46
C LEU A 31 2.89 7.73 -7.62
N SER A 32 4.01 7.34 -6.99
CA SER A 32 4.02 6.20 -6.07
C SER A 32 3.77 6.68 -4.65
N ILE A 33 2.78 6.08 -4.00
CA ILE A 33 2.40 6.38 -2.63
C ILE A 33 2.37 5.04 -1.87
N SER A 34 3.40 4.80 -1.07
CA SER A 34 3.50 3.62 -0.22
C SER A 34 3.42 4.06 1.24
N TYR A 35 2.28 3.80 1.90
CA TYR A 35 2.10 4.16 3.32
C TYR A 35 2.27 2.99 4.29
N THR A 36 2.33 1.74 3.82
CA THR A 36 2.36 0.57 4.70
C THR A 36 3.14 -0.60 4.07
N PRO A 37 3.79 -1.50 4.84
CA PRO A 37 4.56 -2.64 4.31
C PRO A 37 3.69 -3.77 3.70
N TYR A 38 2.46 -3.46 3.30
CA TYR A 38 1.45 -4.41 2.81
C TYR A 38 1.23 -4.29 1.31
N TYR A 39 1.20 -3.06 0.77
CA TYR A 39 1.05 -2.79 -0.65
C TYR A 39 1.70 -1.46 -1.05
N THR A 40 2.04 -1.34 -2.33
CA THR A 40 2.37 -0.07 -2.97
C THR A 40 1.21 0.34 -3.88
N GLU A 41 0.76 1.58 -3.74
CA GLU A 41 -0.25 2.18 -4.62
C GLU A 41 0.44 3.11 -5.60
N LYS A 42 0.18 2.93 -6.90
CA LYS A 42 0.73 3.75 -7.98
C LYS A 42 -0.40 4.41 -8.76
N TRP A 43 -0.28 5.71 -8.97
CA TRP A 43 -1.24 6.50 -9.73
C TRP A 43 -0.65 6.86 -11.08
N TYR A 44 -1.32 6.43 -12.14
CA TYR A 44 -0.93 6.65 -13.52
C TYR A 44 -1.79 7.75 -14.14
N ILE A 45 -1.18 8.58 -14.97
CA ILE A 45 -1.91 9.57 -15.78
C ILE A 45 -2.92 8.84 -16.68
N ASP A 46 -4.19 9.22 -16.57
CA ASP A 46 -5.26 8.79 -17.45
C ASP A 46 -5.33 9.73 -18.66
N PRO A 47 -4.95 9.29 -19.88
CA PRO A 47 -4.99 10.13 -21.07
C PRO A 47 -6.42 10.57 -21.44
N ASN A 48 -7.45 9.89 -20.92
CA ASN A 48 -8.85 10.23 -21.19
C ASN A 48 -9.44 11.23 -20.19
N ASN A 49 -8.72 11.54 -19.11
CA ASN A 49 -9.16 12.50 -18.11
C ASN A 49 -8.23 13.73 -18.11
N PRO A 50 -8.70 14.91 -18.55
CA PRO A 50 -7.86 16.12 -18.61
C PRO A 50 -7.40 16.63 -17.24
N ASN A 51 -8.04 16.18 -16.15
CA ASN A 51 -7.62 16.49 -14.78
C ASN A 51 -6.52 15.54 -14.28
N SER A 52 -6.21 14.47 -15.03
CA SER A 52 -5.10 13.57 -14.77
C SER A 52 -3.80 14.17 -15.29
N LYS A 53 -3.01 14.77 -14.41
CA LYS A 53 -1.75 15.43 -14.77
C LYS A 53 -0.73 15.30 -13.65
N MET A 54 0.55 15.45 -13.94
CA MET A 54 1.55 15.40 -12.87
C MET A 54 1.28 16.47 -11.81
N LEU A 55 1.25 16.06 -10.53
CA LEU A 55 1.10 16.97 -9.40
C LEU A 55 2.48 17.43 -8.94
N TYR A 56 2.62 18.71 -8.65
CA TYR A 56 3.87 19.32 -8.20
C TYR A 56 3.71 19.94 -6.82
N GLY A 57 4.84 20.06 -6.10
CA GLY A 57 4.85 20.68 -4.78
C GLY A 57 3.98 19.95 -3.76
N THR A 58 3.30 20.71 -2.91
CA THR A 58 2.46 20.16 -1.83
C THR A 58 1.22 19.43 -2.34
N GLU A 59 0.79 19.67 -3.58
CA GLU A 59 -0.33 18.97 -4.20
C GLU A 59 -0.01 17.50 -4.49
N GLY A 60 1.25 17.18 -4.74
CA GLY A 60 1.71 15.82 -5.02
C GLY A 60 1.96 14.96 -3.78
N TYR A 61 1.70 15.48 -2.57
CA TYR A 61 2.01 14.78 -1.32
C TYR A 61 0.84 14.69 -0.35
N GLY A 62 0.79 13.59 0.41
CA GLY A 62 -0.05 13.43 1.59
C GLY A 62 -1.55 13.56 1.32
N ALA A 63 -2.26 14.16 2.28
CA ALA A 63 -3.70 14.38 2.20
C ALA A 63 -4.12 15.27 1.01
N SER A 64 -3.24 16.15 0.53
CA SER A 64 -3.51 16.99 -0.63
C SER A 64 -3.57 16.15 -1.91
N ALA A 65 -2.59 15.27 -2.11
CA ALA A 65 -2.60 14.32 -3.22
C ALA A 65 -3.85 13.42 -3.19
N LYS A 66 -4.22 12.89 -2.01
CA LYS A 66 -5.39 12.01 -1.85
C LYS A 66 -6.68 12.60 -2.41
N LYS A 67 -6.87 13.93 -2.35
CA LYS A 67 -8.05 14.60 -2.93
C LYS A 67 -8.12 14.45 -4.45
N ASN A 68 -6.98 14.32 -5.12
CA ASN A 68 -6.87 14.21 -6.57
C ASN A 68 -6.83 12.76 -7.07
N LYS A 69 -6.76 11.76 -6.18
CA LYS A 69 -6.64 10.32 -6.52
C LYS A 69 -7.63 9.86 -7.59
N HIS A 70 -8.87 10.35 -7.53
CA HIS A 70 -9.96 10.00 -8.45
C HIS A 70 -9.70 10.40 -9.91
N ASN A 71 -8.71 11.25 -10.18
CA ASN A 71 -8.33 11.65 -11.53
C ASN A 71 -7.35 10.68 -12.20
N TYR A 72 -6.82 9.68 -11.48
CA TYR A 72 -5.76 8.81 -11.98
C TYR A 72 -6.23 7.37 -12.13
N ILE A 73 -5.54 6.61 -12.98
CA ILE A 73 -5.63 5.15 -12.98
C ILE A 73 -4.82 4.66 -11.77
N VAL A 74 -5.50 4.07 -10.80
CA VAL A 74 -4.87 3.56 -9.59
C VAL A 74 -4.59 2.07 -9.76
N LYS A 75 -3.34 1.67 -9.52
CA LYS A 75 -2.92 0.26 -9.51
C LYS A 75 -2.25 -0.09 -8.20
N TYR A 76 -2.41 -1.34 -7.81
CA TYR A 76 -1.90 -1.88 -6.56
C TYR A 76 -0.84 -2.93 -6.82
N PHE A 77 0.23 -2.90 -6.03
CA PHE A 77 1.35 -3.83 -6.15
C PHE A 77 1.60 -4.48 -4.80
N ASN A 78 1.88 -5.78 -4.80
CA ASN A 78 2.29 -6.46 -3.58
C ASN A 78 3.67 -5.93 -3.15
N TYR A 79 3.76 -5.42 -1.93
CA TYR A 79 4.99 -4.81 -1.41
C TYR A 79 6.18 -5.79 -1.36
N LYS A 80 5.91 -7.09 -1.22
CA LYS A 80 6.96 -8.11 -1.06
C LYS A 80 7.72 -8.40 -2.35
N ASP A 81 7.02 -8.56 -3.46
CA ASP A 81 7.53 -9.04 -4.76
C ASP A 81 7.31 -8.03 -5.91
N CYS A 82 6.65 -6.91 -5.64
CA CYS A 82 6.39 -5.82 -6.56
C CYS A 82 5.56 -6.22 -7.79
N GLN A 83 4.80 -7.32 -7.70
CA GLN A 83 3.88 -7.70 -8.75
C GLN A 83 2.58 -6.91 -8.67
N GLU A 84 2.06 -6.48 -9.82
CA GLU A 84 0.74 -5.86 -9.92
C GLU A 84 -0.32 -6.87 -9.47
N VAL A 85 -1.23 -6.42 -8.60
CA VAL A 85 -2.37 -7.20 -8.14
C VAL A 85 -3.60 -6.79 -8.95
N PRO A 86 -4.29 -7.74 -9.61
CA PRO A 86 -5.52 -7.45 -10.34
C PRO A 86 -6.57 -6.77 -9.45
N ASN A 87 -7.32 -5.80 -9.99
CA ASN A 87 -8.27 -5.00 -9.22
C ASN A 87 -9.35 -5.86 -8.52
N GLU A 88 -9.77 -6.98 -9.12
CA GLU A 88 -10.72 -7.93 -8.53
C GLU A 88 -10.19 -8.63 -7.25
N LYS A 89 -8.89 -8.48 -6.96
CA LYS A 89 -8.19 -8.95 -5.77
C LYS A 89 -7.87 -7.82 -4.79
N VAL A 90 -8.34 -6.62 -5.05
CA VAL A 90 -8.13 -5.44 -4.21
C VAL A 90 -9.41 -5.10 -3.46
N TYR A 91 -9.37 -5.13 -2.13
CA TYR A 91 -10.53 -4.91 -1.29
C TYR A 91 -10.30 -3.72 -0.38
N LYS A 92 -11.29 -2.83 -0.30
CA LYS A 92 -11.35 -1.81 0.74
C LYS A 92 -11.69 -2.48 2.07
N ILE A 93 -10.99 -2.06 3.12
CA ILE A 93 -11.28 -2.51 4.48
C ILE A 93 -12.37 -1.64 5.10
N ILE A 94 -13.40 -2.27 5.64
CA ILE A 94 -14.52 -1.62 6.32
C ILE A 94 -14.13 -1.44 7.78
N GLN A 95 -14.19 -0.20 8.30
CA GLN A 95 -13.92 0.12 9.71
C GLN A 95 -12.59 -0.50 10.20
N PRO A 96 -11.44 -0.08 9.64
CA PRO A 96 -10.14 -0.69 9.93
C PRO A 96 -9.82 -0.74 11.43
N GLU A 97 -10.39 0.16 12.23
CA GLU A 97 -10.30 0.20 13.67
C GLU A 97 -10.92 -1.02 14.40
N ASN A 98 -11.62 -1.91 13.71
CA ASN A 98 -12.22 -3.12 14.29
C ASN A 98 -11.77 -4.42 13.60
N VAL A 99 -10.82 -4.33 12.65
CA VAL A 99 -10.38 -5.46 11.85
C VAL A 99 -9.08 -6.05 12.42
N PHE A 100 -8.97 -7.38 12.36
CA PHE A 100 -7.83 -8.12 12.89
C PHE A 100 -7.24 -9.02 11.81
N TRP A 101 -5.91 -9.17 11.87
CA TRP A 101 -5.19 -10.23 11.19
C TRP A 101 -5.42 -11.57 11.89
N TYR A 102 -5.74 -12.59 11.11
CA TYR A 102 -5.88 -13.97 11.54
C TYR A 102 -4.81 -14.83 10.88
N ILE A 103 -4.49 -15.94 11.52
CA ILE A 103 -3.68 -17.01 10.94
C ILE A 103 -4.47 -18.30 11.04
N LYS A 104 -4.13 -19.31 10.23
CA LYS A 104 -4.79 -20.61 10.28
C LYS A 104 -3.85 -21.64 10.92
N GLU A 105 -4.26 -22.23 12.04
CA GLU A 105 -3.57 -23.33 12.71
C GLU A 105 -4.59 -24.44 12.98
N ASN A 106 -4.30 -25.69 12.58
CA ASN A 106 -5.18 -26.84 12.79
C ASN A 106 -6.64 -26.58 12.37
N ASP A 107 -6.82 -26.01 11.18
CA ASP A 107 -8.11 -25.59 10.61
C ASP A 107 -8.92 -24.55 11.39
N LYS A 108 -8.29 -23.88 12.36
CA LYS A 108 -8.91 -22.78 13.12
C LYS A 108 -8.23 -21.45 12.82
N TYR A 109 -9.06 -20.41 12.68
CA TYR A 109 -8.60 -19.04 12.52
C TYR A 109 -8.29 -18.43 13.88
N ILE A 110 -7.02 -18.14 14.13
CA ILE A 110 -6.54 -17.54 15.38
C ILE A 110 -6.29 -16.06 15.15
N LYS A 111 -7.03 -15.22 15.89
CA LYS A 111 -6.84 -13.77 15.92
C LYS A 111 -5.45 -13.43 16.45
N LYS A 112 -4.71 -12.53 15.79
CA LYS A 112 -3.36 -12.12 16.20
C LYS A 112 -3.28 -10.66 16.60
N PHE A 113 -3.32 -9.75 15.65
CA PHE A 113 -3.17 -8.32 15.91
C PHE A 113 -4.17 -7.52 15.09
N LYS A 114 -4.53 -6.34 15.60
CA LYS A 114 -5.37 -5.39 14.91
C LYS A 114 -4.65 -4.89 13.65
N ILE A 115 -5.38 -4.64 12.57
CA ILE A 115 -4.78 -3.99 11.41
C ILE A 115 -4.46 -2.53 11.73
N TRP A 116 -3.58 -1.91 10.95
CA TRP A 116 -3.26 -0.50 11.12
C TRP A 116 -4.41 0.35 10.59
N GLU A 117 -4.75 1.44 11.28
CA GLU A 117 -5.93 2.26 10.95
C GLU A 117 -5.76 2.97 9.60
N GLU A 118 -4.52 3.19 9.19
CA GLU A 118 -4.14 3.76 7.89
C GLU A 118 -4.20 2.75 6.74
N LEU A 119 -4.40 1.45 7.04
CA LEU A 119 -4.53 0.42 6.02
C LEU A 119 -5.95 0.48 5.42
N GLU A 120 -6.10 1.25 4.35
CA GLU A 120 -7.38 1.45 3.67
C GLU A 120 -7.77 0.24 2.77
N VAL A 121 -6.77 -0.52 2.30
CA VAL A 121 -6.92 -1.58 1.30
C VAL A 121 -6.20 -2.86 1.75
N ALA A 122 -6.81 -4.00 1.48
CA ALA A 122 -6.23 -5.33 1.59
C ALA A 122 -6.08 -5.97 0.20
N LEU A 123 -4.91 -6.57 -0.05
CA LEU A 123 -4.67 -7.41 -1.22
C LEU A 123 -5.06 -8.85 -0.88
N ILE A 124 -6.07 -9.39 -1.56
CA ILE A 124 -6.66 -10.70 -1.28
C ILE A 124 -6.28 -11.69 -2.36
N GLN A 125 -5.61 -12.78 -1.97
CA GLN A 125 -5.23 -13.84 -2.89
C GLN A 125 -6.44 -14.72 -3.26
N GLU A 126 -7.24 -15.07 -2.25
CA GLU A 126 -8.37 -16.00 -2.36
C GLU A 126 -9.33 -15.80 -1.18
N CYS A 127 -10.64 -15.98 -1.40
CA CYS A 127 -11.63 -16.07 -0.33
C CYS A 127 -12.27 -17.46 -0.28
N TYR A 128 -12.42 -18.00 0.92
CA TYR A 128 -12.98 -19.32 1.18
C TYR A 128 -14.46 -19.23 1.58
N ASN A 129 -15.15 -20.36 1.48
CA ASN A 129 -16.58 -20.48 1.81
C ASN A 129 -16.87 -20.33 3.31
N ASP A 130 -15.85 -20.44 4.17
CA ASP A 130 -15.95 -20.23 5.61
C ASP A 130 -15.98 -18.75 6.02
N GLY A 131 -15.93 -17.83 5.05
CA GLY A 131 -16.00 -16.40 5.29
C GLY A 131 -14.65 -15.77 5.62
N PHE A 132 -13.53 -16.48 5.47
CA PHE A 132 -12.19 -15.89 5.56
C PHE A 132 -11.54 -15.74 4.18
N CYS A 133 -10.71 -14.72 4.06
CA CYS A 133 -9.95 -14.43 2.84
C CYS A 133 -8.46 -14.44 3.16
N LYS A 134 -7.68 -15.24 2.42
CA LYS A 134 -6.23 -15.26 2.46
C LYS A 134 -5.70 -14.02 1.77
N THR A 135 -4.79 -13.31 2.43
CA THR A 135 -4.16 -12.13 1.85
C THR A 135 -2.91 -12.52 1.06
N TYR A 136 -2.48 -11.63 0.17
CA TYR A 136 -1.13 -11.71 -0.36
C TYR A 136 -0.12 -11.63 0.81
N ARG A 137 1.02 -12.30 0.62
CA ARG A 137 2.04 -12.38 1.66
C ARG A 137 2.78 -11.06 1.77
N THR A 138 2.72 -10.46 2.94
CA THR A 138 3.36 -9.17 3.24
C THR A 138 4.85 -9.34 3.53
N GLU A 139 5.62 -8.25 3.49
CA GLU A 139 7.03 -8.32 3.83
C GLU A 139 7.21 -8.69 5.31
N GLY A 140 8.16 -9.60 5.58
CA GLY A 140 8.42 -10.11 6.94
C GLY A 140 7.42 -11.16 7.43
N ALA A 141 6.31 -11.42 6.73
CA ALA A 141 5.36 -12.46 7.12
C ALA A 141 5.97 -13.87 7.00
N LYS A 142 6.08 -14.57 8.13
CA LYS A 142 6.54 -15.97 8.19
C LYS A 142 5.45 -16.98 7.81
N GLN A 143 4.20 -16.56 7.86
CA GLN A 143 3.01 -17.38 7.62
C GLN A 143 1.95 -16.60 6.86
N ASP A 144 0.92 -17.30 6.40
CA ASP A 144 -0.20 -16.69 5.69
C ASP A 144 -1.14 -15.98 6.67
N TYR A 145 -1.59 -14.80 6.26
CA TYR A 145 -2.56 -14.01 7.00
C TYR A 145 -3.93 -14.05 6.32
N PHE A 146 -4.95 -13.90 7.15
CA PHE A 146 -6.34 -13.95 6.74
C PHE A 146 -7.11 -12.77 7.34
N LEU A 147 -8.14 -12.34 6.63
CA LEU A 147 -9.12 -11.34 7.05
C LEU A 147 -10.52 -11.94 6.95
N ASN A 148 -11.46 -11.43 7.75
CA ASN A 148 -12.85 -11.85 7.60
C ASN A 148 -13.48 -11.13 6.40
N LYS A 149 -14.14 -11.88 5.52
CA LYS A 149 -14.75 -11.37 4.29
C LYS A 149 -15.79 -10.28 4.56
N LYS A 150 -16.49 -10.34 5.70
CA LYS A 150 -17.51 -9.35 6.06
C LYS A 150 -16.92 -7.95 6.31
N ASP A 151 -15.63 -7.88 6.58
CA ASP A 151 -14.90 -6.64 6.86
C ASP A 151 -14.30 -6.04 5.57
N LEU A 152 -14.64 -6.61 4.40
CA LEU A 152 -14.05 -6.28 3.11
C LEU A 152 -15.13 -5.90 2.09
N THR A 153 -14.84 -4.92 1.24
CA THR A 153 -15.65 -4.58 0.06
C THR A 153 -14.75 -4.44 -1.15
N LEU A 154 -15.13 -5.04 -2.27
CA LEU A 154 -14.35 -4.96 -3.51
C LEU A 154 -14.18 -3.51 -3.95
N VAL A 155 -12.96 -3.12 -4.33
CA VAL A 155 -12.72 -1.83 -4.99
C VAL A 155 -13.30 -1.93 -6.41
N LYS A 156 -14.28 -1.07 -6.71
CA LYS A 156 -14.90 -0.99 -8.04
C LYS A 156 -14.13 -0.03 -8.94
#